data_AF-A0A8X6VMJ5-F1
#
_entry.id   AF-A0A8X6VMJ5-F1
#
_cell.length_a   1.000
_cell.length_b   1.000
_cell.length_c   1.000
_cell.angle_alpha   90.00
_cell.angle_beta   90.00
_cell.angle_gamma   90.00
#
_symmetry.space_group_name_H-M   'P 1'
#
loop_
_entity.id
_entity.type
_entity.pdbx_description
1 polymer ?
#
loop_
_entity_poly.entity_id
_entity_poly.type
_entity_poly.pdbx_seq_one_letter_code
_entity_poly.pdbx_strand_id
1 'polypeptide(L)'
;MHNENCKANHFGNSGCLEVSEAIEIFQRFESLHGLQYTKFSGDGDTRAYKAVNEMQPYGDIGIENWSILAISRNRWGLDYEL
;
A
#
# COMPACT_ATOMS: atom_id res chain seq x y z
N MET A 1 5.55 -25.70 -4.04
CA MET A 1 6.78 -26.49 -3.86
C MET A 1 7.84 -25.57 -3.27
N HIS A 2 8.46 -25.95 -2.16
CA HIS A 2 9.56 -25.21 -1.53
C HIS A 2 10.89 -25.67 -2.14
N ASN A 3 11.77 -24.72 -2.49
CA ASN A 3 13.11 -24.99 -3.01
C ASN A 3 14.10 -25.02 -1.84
N GLU A 4 14.92 -26.06 -1.76
CA GLU A 4 15.94 -26.29 -0.72
C GLU A 4 17.01 -25.19 -0.65
N ASN A 5 17.17 -24.37 -1.70
CA ASN A 5 18.03 -23.17 -1.71
C ASN A 5 17.27 -21.85 -1.47
N CYS A 6 16.08 -21.90 -0.90
CA CYS A 6 15.32 -20.70 -0.55
C CYS A 6 15.97 -20.01 0.68
N LYS A 7 16.74 -18.96 0.43
CA LYS A 7 17.24 -18.06 1.49
C LYS A 7 16.13 -17.08 1.86
N ALA A 8 15.73 -17.07 3.13
CA ALA A 8 14.86 -16.02 3.65
C ALA A 8 15.55 -14.66 3.43
N ASN A 9 14.92 -13.80 2.63
CA ASN A 9 15.38 -12.44 2.35
C ASN A 9 14.88 -11.43 3.39
N HIS A 10 14.04 -11.87 4.34
CA HIS A 10 13.51 -11.05 5.41
C HIS A 10 13.37 -11.87 6.70
N PHE A 11 13.72 -11.26 7.82
CA PHE A 11 13.50 -11.80 9.17
C PHE A 11 12.48 -10.89 9.88
N GLY A 12 11.27 -11.40 10.12
CA GLY A 12 10.16 -10.63 10.67
C GLY A 12 8.81 -11.28 10.37
N ASN A 13 7.72 -10.71 10.89
CA ASN A 13 6.36 -11.12 10.50
C ASN A 13 6.07 -10.60 9.08
N SER A 14 5.38 -11.39 8.27
CA SER A 14 4.90 -11.01 6.92
C SER A 14 4.18 -9.67 6.89
N GLY A 15 3.42 -9.31 7.93
CA GLY A 15 2.76 -8.01 8.01
C GLY A 15 3.70 -6.81 8.16
N CYS A 16 4.90 -7.00 8.73
CA CYS A 16 5.92 -5.95 8.80
C CYS A 16 6.66 -5.80 7.47
N LEU A 17 6.87 -6.92 6.75
CA LEU A 17 7.44 -6.91 5.41
C LEU A 17 6.56 -6.14 4.43
N GLU A 18 5.26 -6.44 4.44
CA GLU A 18 4.26 -5.78 3.58
C GLU A 18 4.25 -4.26 3.77
N VAL A 19 4.36 -3.81 5.03
CA VAL A 19 4.48 -2.38 5.35
C VAL A 19 5.75 -1.77 4.75
N SER A 20 6.91 -2.40 5.00
CA SER A 20 8.19 -1.88 4.53
C SER A 20 8.33 -1.87 3.00
N GLU A 21 7.83 -2.91 2.33
CA GLU A 21 7.85 -3.02 0.87
C GLU A 21 6.88 -2.01 0.23
N ALA A 22 5.69 -1.81 0.81
CA ALA A 22 4.74 -0.81 0.34
C ALA A 22 5.34 0.60 0.39
N ILE A 23 6.02 0.94 1.49
CA ILE A 23 6.73 2.22 1.63
C ILE A 23 7.83 2.36 0.56
N GLU A 24 8.68 1.33 0.41
CA GLU A 24 9.79 1.37 -0.53
C GLU A 24 9.30 1.59 -1.96
N ILE A 25 8.22 0.91 -2.35
CA ILE A 25 7.63 1.05 -3.69
C ILE A 25 7.18 2.50 -3.94
N PHE A 26 6.49 3.14 -2.99
CA PHE A 26 5.98 4.50 -3.16
C PHE A 26 7.11 5.53 -3.31
N GLN A 27 8.16 5.43 -2.48
CA GLN A 27 9.32 6.32 -2.54
C GLN A 27 10.18 6.07 -3.78
N ARG A 28 10.40 4.80 -4.13
CA ARG A 28 11.20 4.42 -5.29
C ARG A 28 10.55 4.86 -6.59
N PHE A 29 9.23 4.78 -6.70
CA PHE A 29 8.52 5.21 -7.91
C PHE A 29 8.59 6.72 -8.12
N GLU A 30 8.46 7.51 -7.06
CA GLU A 30 8.67 8.96 -7.13
C GLU A 30 10.11 9.28 -7.55
N SER A 31 11.10 8.62 -6.94
CA SER A 31 12.50 8.86 -7.29
C SER A 31 12.87 8.44 -8.73
N LEU A 32 12.29 7.36 -9.26
CA LEU A 32 12.64 6.83 -10.59
C LEU A 32 11.82 7.43 -11.72
N HIS A 33 10.58 7.82 -11.46
CA HIS A 33 9.61 8.21 -12.49
C HIS A 33 8.98 9.58 -12.26
N GLY A 34 9.21 10.22 -11.10
CA GLY A 34 8.58 11.49 -10.74
C GLY A 34 7.06 11.37 -10.56
N LEU A 35 6.55 10.16 -10.32
CA LEU A 35 5.13 9.87 -10.20
C LEU A 35 4.78 9.55 -8.74
N GLN A 36 3.65 10.09 -8.29
CA GLN A 36 3.14 9.92 -6.94
C GLN A 36 1.84 9.13 -6.96
N TYR A 37 1.80 7.99 -6.26
CA TYR A 37 0.57 7.19 -6.16
C TYR A 37 -0.35 7.75 -5.07
N THR A 38 -1.50 8.29 -5.45
CA THR A 38 -2.48 8.80 -4.48
C THR A 38 -3.46 7.73 -4.01
N LYS A 39 -3.35 6.50 -4.52
CA LYS A 39 -4.26 5.39 -4.23
C LYS A 39 -3.48 4.17 -3.75
N PHE A 40 -3.87 3.65 -2.60
CA PHE A 40 -3.35 2.43 -2.01
C PHE A 40 -4.35 1.28 -2.23
N SER A 41 -3.87 0.15 -2.75
CA SER A 41 -4.67 -1.07 -2.94
C SER A 41 -4.04 -2.21 -2.13
N GLY A 42 -4.68 -2.61 -1.04
CA GLY A 42 -4.27 -3.74 -0.19
C GLY A 42 -5.36 -4.79 -0.05
N ASP A 43 -5.06 -5.92 0.60
CA ASP A 43 -5.97 -7.08 0.72
C ASP A 43 -7.17 -6.87 1.64
N GLY A 44 -7.20 -5.75 2.36
CA GLY A 44 -8.20 -5.43 3.38
C GLY A 44 -7.60 -5.21 4.77
N ASP A 45 -6.33 -5.60 5.01
CA ASP A 45 -5.61 -5.15 6.20
C ASP A 45 -5.23 -3.66 6.07
N THR A 46 -5.67 -2.88 7.05
CA THR A 46 -5.46 -1.42 7.06
C THR A 46 -4.10 -1.02 7.61
N ARG A 47 -3.29 -1.97 8.12
CA ARG A 47 -1.98 -1.70 8.72
C ARG A 47 -0.97 -1.12 7.72
N ALA A 48 -0.88 -1.71 6.53
CA ALA A 48 0.01 -1.21 5.47
C ALA A 48 -0.40 0.19 4.99
N TYR A 49 -1.71 0.41 4.78
CA TYR A 49 -2.25 1.72 4.46
C TYR A 49 -1.93 2.79 5.52
N LYS A 50 -2.10 2.45 6.79
CA LYS A 50 -1.84 3.36 7.91
C LYS A 50 -0.37 3.74 7.98
N ALA A 51 0.52 2.76 7.85
CA ALA A 51 1.96 2.99 7.86
C ALA A 51 2.43 3.85 6.68
N VAL A 52 1.88 3.62 5.48
CA VAL A 52 2.16 4.45 4.30
C VAL A 52 1.69 5.90 4.52
N ASN A 53 0.50 6.12 5.09
CA ASN A 53 0.04 7.48 5.40
C ASN A 53 0.85 8.17 6.51
N GLU A 54 1.24 7.45 7.57
CA GLU A 54 2.06 7.99 8.67
C GLU A 54 3.46 8.41 8.20
N MET A 55 4.00 7.72 7.21
CA MET A 55 5.30 8.03 6.62
C MET A 55 5.27 9.26 5.70
N GLN A 56 4.08 9.73 5.30
CA GLN A 56 3.90 10.90 4.43
C GLN A 56 4.89 10.88 3.24
N PRO A 57 4.88 9.84 2.38
CA PRO A 57 5.91 9.64 1.36
C PRO A 57 6.00 10.83 0.37
N TYR A 58 4.94 11.62 0.27
CA TYR A 58 4.83 12.79 -0.60
C TYR A 58 4.52 14.09 0.18
N GLY A 59 4.84 14.13 1.49
CA GLY A 59 4.49 15.26 2.36
C GLY A 59 2.99 15.37 2.64
N ASP A 60 2.37 16.48 2.24
CA ASP A 60 0.96 16.79 2.54
C ASP A 60 -0.05 16.09 1.62
N ILE A 61 0.42 15.32 0.64
CA ILE A 61 -0.46 14.58 -0.29
C ILE A 61 -0.95 13.31 0.41
N GLY A 62 -2.23 13.32 0.79
CA GLY A 62 -2.91 12.18 1.38
C GLY A 62 -3.05 11.02 0.38
N ILE A 63 -2.87 9.80 0.87
CA ILE A 63 -3.06 8.58 0.08
C ILE A 63 -4.40 7.97 0.47
N GLU A 64 -5.25 7.69 -0.51
CA GLU A 64 -6.58 7.10 -0.32
C GLU A 64 -6.52 5.58 -0.33
N ASN A 65 -7.24 4.93 0.58
CA ASN A 65 -7.39 3.47 0.56
C ASN A 65 -8.45 3.06 -0.47
N TRP A 66 -8.02 2.68 -1.67
CA TRP A 66 -8.90 2.30 -2.75
C TRP A 66 -9.74 1.06 -2.44
N SER A 67 -9.19 0.08 -1.71
CA SER A 67 -9.90 -1.14 -1.31
C SER A 67 -11.07 -0.84 -0.36
N ILE A 68 -10.86 0.05 0.62
CA ILE A 68 -11.93 0.53 1.52
C ILE A 68 -12.98 1.29 0.73
N LEU A 69 -12.57 2.20 -0.17
CA LEU A 69 -13.49 2.94 -1.02
C LEU A 69 -14.33 2.02 -1.90
N ALA A 70 -13.74 0.96 -2.46
CA ALA A 70 -14.45 -0.02 -3.26
C ALA A 70 -15.47 -0.82 -2.43
N ILE A 71 -15.10 -1.26 -1.22
CA ILE A 71 -16.02 -1.95 -0.30
C ILE A 71 -17.15 -1.01 0.13
N SER A 72 -16.85 0.24 0.46
CA SER A 72 -17.88 1.21 0.82
C SER A 72 -18.79 1.54 -0.36
N ARG A 73 -18.26 1.64 -1.59
CA ARG A 73 -19.06 1.83 -2.81
C ARG A 73 -20.01 0.66 -3.02
N ASN A 74 -19.51 -0.58 -2.95
CA ASN A 74 -20.33 -1.78 -3.12
C ASN A 74 -21.36 -1.96 -1.99
N ARG A 75 -21.02 -1.55 -0.76
CA ARG A 75 -21.90 -1.68 0.42
C ARG A 75 -22.96 -0.58 0.48
N TRP A 76 -22.64 0.65 0.06
CA TRP A 76 -23.49 1.82 0.26
C TRP A 76 -24.00 2.46 -1.04
N GLY A 77 -23.67 1.92 -2.21
CA GLY A 77 -24.18 2.38 -3.50
C GLY A 77 -23.79 3.82 -3.84
N LEU A 78 -22.60 4.27 -3.40
CA LEU A 78 -22.13 5.64 -3.62
C LEU A 78 -21.46 5.77 -4.98
N ASP A 79 -22.25 6.08 -6.00
CA ASP A 79 -21.78 6.49 -7.32
C ASP A 79 -21.53 8.00 -7.32
N TYR A 80 -20.28 8.42 -7.06
CA TYR A 80 -19.85 9.76 -7.45
C TYR A 80 -19.36 9.66 -8.89
N GLU A 81 -20.13 10.25 -9.82
CA GLU A 81 -19.72 10.45 -11.21
C GLU A 81 -18.41 11.25 -11.27
N LEU A 82 -17.50 10.79 -12.12
CA LEU A 82 -16.19 11.40 -12.41
C LEU A 82 -16.34 12.62 -13.32
#